data_AF-A0A392S632-F1
#
_entry.id   AF-A0A392S632-F1
#
_cell.length_a   1.000
_cell.length_b   1.000
_cell.length_c   1.000
_cell.angle_alpha   90.00
_cell.angle_beta   90.00
_cell.angle_gamma   90.00
#
_symmetry.space_group_name_H-M   'P 1'
#
loop_
_entity.id
_entity.type
_entity.pdbx_description
1 polymer ?
#
loop_
_entity_poly.entity_id
_entity_poly.type
_entity_poly.pdbx_seq_one_letter_code
_entity_poly.pdbx_strand_id
1 'polypeptide(L)'
;MPASLSVAEKSEMNNKAVSAIILCLGDKVLREVAKKTNVAAMWAKLESLYMTKSVAHKQFLKQRLYFYRMMETKSITEQLAEFTKIIDDFANIDVNLEDSDKALH
;
A
#
# COMPACT_ATOMS: atom_id res chain seq x y z
N MET A 1 -3.58 18.03 -30.76
CA MET A 1 -4.82 17.24 -30.59
C MET A 1 -4.39 15.90 -30.03
N PRO A 2 -4.66 15.55 -28.77
CA PRO A 2 -4.23 14.26 -28.24
C PRO A 2 -5.05 13.16 -28.91
N ALA A 3 -4.36 12.18 -29.49
CA ALA A 3 -4.98 11.04 -30.16
C ALA A 3 -5.86 10.30 -29.16
N SER A 4 -7.16 10.25 -29.43
CA SER A 4 -8.06 9.36 -28.71
C SER A 4 -7.67 7.93 -29.04
N LEU A 5 -6.93 7.28 -28.13
CA LEU A 5 -6.63 5.85 -28.21
C LEU A 5 -7.91 5.06 -28.49
N SER A 6 -7.84 4.20 -29.50
CA SER A 6 -8.95 3.32 -29.86
C SER A 6 -9.25 2.33 -28.73
N VAL A 7 -10.46 1.77 -28.74
CA VAL A 7 -10.88 0.79 -27.73
C VAL A 7 -9.98 -0.45 -27.76
N ALA A 8 -9.47 -0.83 -28.93
CA ALA A 8 -8.57 -1.96 -29.10
C ALA A 8 -7.21 -1.73 -28.43
N GLU A 9 -6.60 -0.56 -28.64
CA GLU A 9 -5.32 -0.20 -28.04
C GLU A 9 -5.41 -0.08 -26.51
N LYS A 10 -6.53 0.46 -26.00
CA LYS A 10 -6.80 0.51 -24.54
C LYS A 10 -6.91 -0.88 -23.93
N SER A 11 -7.56 -1.81 -24.63
CA SER A 11 -7.69 -3.20 -24.20
C SER A 11 -6.33 -3.91 -24.19
N GLU A 12 -5.52 -3.70 -25.22
CA GLU A 12 -4.18 -4.28 -25.30
C GLU A 12 -3.26 -3.76 -24.18
N MET A 13 -3.28 -2.45 -23.91
CA MET A 13 -2.56 -1.85 -22.78
C MET A 13 -3.01 -2.42 -21.44
N ASN A 14 -4.32 -2.57 -21.23
CA ASN A 14 -4.86 -3.16 -20.01
C ASN A 14 -4.37 -4.60 -19.82
N ASN A 15 -4.35 -5.41 -20.88
CA ASN A 15 -3.86 -6.79 -20.81
C ASN A 15 -2.36 -6.86 -20.49
N LYS A 16 -1.55 -5.98 -21.09
CA LYS A 16 -0.11 -5.87 -20.77
C LYS A 16 0.11 -5.50 -19.30
N ALA A 17 -0.66 -4.55 -18.78
CA ALA A 17 -0.56 -4.12 -17.39
C ALA A 17 -1.03 -5.20 -16.40
N VAL A 18 -2.10 -5.94 -16.72
CA VAL A 18 -2.54 -7.12 -15.94
C VAL A 18 -1.42 -8.16 -15.87
N SER A 19 -0.81 -8.51 -17.02
CA SER A 19 0.30 -9.48 -17.06
C SER A 19 1.51 -9.02 -16.24
N ALA A 20 1.86 -7.73 -16.32
CA ALA A 20 2.96 -7.17 -15.53
C ALA A 20 2.68 -7.26 -14.01
N ILE A 21 1.47 -6.93 -13.57
CA ILE A 21 1.08 -7.04 -12.16
C ILE A 21 1.16 -8.49 -11.70
N ILE A 22 0.63 -9.45 -12.48
CA ILE A 22 0.68 -10.89 -12.17
C ILE A 22 2.12 -11.37 -11.97
N LEU A 23 3.04 -10.97 -12.87
CA LEU A 23 4.45 -11.36 -12.81
C LEU A 23 5.19 -10.81 -11.57
N CYS A 24 4.70 -9.74 -10.97
CA CYS A 24 5.30 -9.12 -9.79
C CYS A 24 4.72 -9.63 -8.45
N LEU A 25 3.72 -10.50 -8.46
CA LEU A 25 3.03 -10.97 -7.25
C LEU A 25 3.43 -12.40 -6.89
N GLY A 26 3.63 -12.66 -5.59
CA GLY A 26 3.83 -14.02 -5.08
C GLY A 26 2.53 -14.84 -4.99
N ASP A 27 2.63 -16.17 -5.03
CA ASP A 27 1.50 -17.13 -5.12
C ASP A 27 0.34 -16.88 -4.15
N LYS A 28 0.64 -16.45 -2.92
CA LYS A 28 -0.37 -16.16 -1.90
C LYS A 28 -1.25 -14.96 -2.30
N VAL A 29 -0.63 -13.92 -2.85
CA VAL A 29 -1.32 -12.70 -3.28
C VAL A 29 -2.01 -12.93 -4.61
N LEU A 30 -1.39 -13.72 -5.50
CA LEU A 30 -1.96 -14.07 -6.78
C LEU A 30 -3.32 -14.75 -6.63
N ARG A 31 -3.48 -15.67 -5.67
CA ARG A 31 -4.76 -16.37 -5.41
C ARG A 31 -5.90 -15.42 -5.04
N GLU A 32 -5.59 -14.32 -4.37
CA GLU A 32 -6.57 -13.31 -3.94
C GLU A 32 -6.95 -12.33 -5.06
N VAL A 33 -6.03 -12.07 -6.01
CA VAL A 33 -6.20 -11.06 -7.05
C VAL A 33 -6.54 -11.67 -8.42
N ALA A 34 -6.23 -12.95 -8.66
CA ALA A 34 -6.45 -13.66 -9.94
C ALA A 34 -7.93 -13.75 -10.37
N LYS A 35 -8.87 -13.50 -9.47
CA LYS A 35 -10.31 -13.44 -9.78
C LYS A 35 -10.72 -12.16 -10.51
N LYS A 36 -9.81 -11.20 -10.72
CA LYS A 36 -10.07 -9.90 -11.36
C LYS A 36 -9.44 -9.87 -12.76
N THR A 37 -10.23 -9.50 -13.77
CA THR A 37 -9.83 -9.42 -15.19
C THR A 37 -9.46 -8.01 -15.67
N ASN A 38 -9.66 -7.00 -14.82
CA ASN A 38 -9.38 -5.60 -15.13
C ASN A 38 -8.23 -5.10 -14.25
N VAL A 39 -7.26 -4.39 -14.84
CA VAL A 39 -6.11 -3.85 -14.12
C VAL A 39 -6.54 -2.92 -12.97
N ALA A 40 -7.58 -2.11 -13.19
CA ALA A 40 -8.10 -1.20 -12.17
C ALA A 40 -8.71 -1.98 -10.99
N ALA A 41 -9.39 -3.10 -11.28
CA ALA A 41 -9.97 -3.95 -10.25
C ALA A 41 -8.92 -4.79 -9.50
N MET A 42 -7.84 -5.20 -10.18
CA MET A 42 -6.68 -5.82 -9.52
C MET A 42 -5.99 -4.82 -8.61
N TRP A 43 -5.76 -3.60 -9.09
CA TRP A 43 -5.10 -2.53 -8.33
C TRP A 43 -5.91 -2.14 -7.10
N ALA A 44 -7.23 -1.90 -7.24
CA ALA A 44 -8.11 -1.60 -6.12
C ALA A 44 -8.16 -2.74 -5.08
N LYS A 45 -8.05 -4.01 -5.51
CA LYS A 45 -7.99 -5.16 -4.59
C LYS A 45 -6.64 -5.21 -3.86
N LEU A 46 -5.53 -4.93 -4.53
CA LEU A 46 -4.22 -4.80 -3.91
C LEU A 46 -4.20 -3.65 -2.90
N GLU A 47 -4.78 -2.50 -3.25
CA GLU A 47 -4.96 -1.38 -2.31
C GLU A 47 -5.85 -1.79 -1.13
N SER A 48 -6.95 -2.50 -1.35
CA SER A 48 -7.77 -3.02 -0.25
C SER A 48 -7.06 -4.08 0.61
N LEU A 49 -6.06 -4.79 0.09
CA LEU A 49 -5.32 -5.80 0.86
C LEU A 49 -4.17 -5.18 1.65
N TYR A 50 -3.50 -4.18 1.07
CA TYR A 50 -2.22 -3.65 1.57
C TYR A 50 -2.25 -2.16 1.94
N MET A 51 -3.17 -1.39 1.36
CA MET A 51 -3.38 0.04 1.63
C MET A 51 -4.61 0.32 2.49
N THR A 52 -5.16 -0.70 3.16
CA THR A 52 -6.12 -0.43 4.25
C THR A 52 -5.38 0.38 5.31
N LYS A 53 -5.58 1.71 5.31
CA LYS A 53 -5.28 2.65 6.41
C LYS A 53 -6.21 2.30 7.59
N SER A 54 -6.12 1.06 8.03
CA SER A 54 -6.98 0.45 9.00
C SER A 54 -6.53 0.91 10.38
N VAL A 55 -7.50 1.08 11.28
CA VAL A 55 -7.27 1.18 12.72
C VAL A 55 -6.27 0.11 13.19
N ALA A 56 -6.24 -1.07 12.58
CA ALA A 56 -5.26 -2.13 12.85
C ALA A 56 -3.82 -1.75 12.47
N HIS A 57 -3.58 -1.00 11.38
CA HIS A 57 -2.26 -0.52 11.00
C HIS A 57 -1.76 0.58 11.97
N LYS A 58 -2.66 1.49 12.38
CA LYS A 58 -2.39 2.47 13.45
C LYS A 58 -2.13 1.77 14.79
N GLN A 59 -2.93 0.77 15.15
CA GLN A 59 -2.76 -0.06 16.36
C GLN A 59 -1.42 -0.80 16.33
N PHE A 60 -1.05 -1.39 15.20
CA PHE A 60 0.21 -2.08 14.99
C PHE A 60 1.39 -1.13 15.15
N LEU A 61 1.34 0.06 14.56
CA LEU A 61 2.39 1.07 14.74
C LEU A 61 2.47 1.59 16.17
N LYS A 62 1.34 1.76 16.87
CA LYS A 62 1.32 2.10 18.30
C LYS A 62 2.00 1.03 19.14
N GLN A 63 1.71 -0.24 18.88
CA GLN A 63 2.39 -1.35 19.52
C GLN A 63 3.88 -1.34 19.17
N ARG A 64 4.25 -1.17 17.90
CA ARG A 64 5.65 -1.12 17.46
C ARG A 64 6.44 -0.01 18.13
N LEU A 65 5.84 1.17 18.31
CA LEU A 65 6.43 2.31 19.02
C LEU A 65 6.56 2.03 20.53
N TYR A 66 5.50 1.51 21.16
CA TYR A 66 5.49 1.23 22.61
C TYR A 66 6.48 0.13 23.00
N PHE A 67 6.63 -0.89 22.16
CA PHE A 67 7.56 -1.98 22.36
C PHE A 67 8.95 -1.73 21.74
N TYR A 68 9.18 -0.58 21.10
CA TYR A 68 10.48 -0.27 20.53
C TYR A 68 11.51 -0.10 21.65
N ARG A 69 12.59 -0.88 21.57
CA ARG A 69 13.73 -0.76 22.48
C ARG A 69 15.00 -0.70 21.66
N MET A 70 15.88 0.23 22.03
CA MET A 70 17.23 0.26 21.50
C MET A 70 17.98 -1.01 21.94
N MET A 71 18.58 -1.71 20.98
CA MET A 71 19.50 -2.82 21.18
C MET A 71 20.94 -2.33 21.20
N GLU A 72 21.75 -2.79 22.16
CA GLU A 72 23.16 -2.42 22.31
C GLU A 72 24.04 -2.90 21.13
N THR A 73 23.54 -3.84 20.32
CA THR A 73 24.24 -4.42 19.18
C THR A 73 24.17 -3.57 17.91
N LYS A 74 23.34 -2.52 17.88
CA LYS A 74 23.19 -1.61 16.74
C LYS A 74 23.84 -0.26 17.04
N SER A 75 24.27 0.45 16.01
CA SER A 75 24.75 1.81 16.20
C SER A 75 23.59 2.74 16.54
N ILE A 76 23.85 3.74 17.40
CA ILE A 76 22.84 4.73 17.82
C ILE A 76 22.21 5.42 16.61
N THR A 77 22.99 5.66 15.55
CA THR A 77 22.53 6.29 14.31
C THR A 77 21.53 5.43 13.53
N GLU A 78 21.76 4.12 13.44
CA GLU A 78 20.81 3.19 12.80
C GLU A 78 19.52 3.09 13.60
N GLN A 79 19.63 3.11 14.92
CA GLN A 79 18.48 3.02 15.82
C GLN A 79 17.65 4.30 15.83
N LEU A 80 18.32 5.46 15.70
CA LEU A 80 17.65 6.74 15.51
C LEU A 80 16.91 6.76 14.17
N ALA A 81 17.52 6.25 13.09
CA ALA A 81 16.87 6.15 11.79
C ALA A 81 15.64 5.21 11.83
N GLU A 82 15.74 4.06 12.51
CA GLU A 82 14.61 3.16 12.72
C GLU A 82 13.47 3.83 13.51
N PHE A 83 13.80 4.61 14.54
CA PHE A 83 12.82 5.36 15.32
C PHE A 83 12.16 6.47 14.50
N THR A 84 12.95 7.29 13.79
CA THR A 84 12.44 8.36 12.92
C THR A 84 11.52 7.78 11.84
N LYS A 85 11.87 6.64 11.25
CA LYS A 85 11.01 5.95 10.29
C LYS A 85 9.66 5.53 10.89
N ILE A 86 9.62 5.08 12.15
CA ILE A 86 8.35 4.77 12.83
C ILE A 86 7.49 6.03 12.98
N ILE A 87 8.09 7.17 13.31
CA ILE A 87 7.41 8.46 13.44
C ILE A 87 6.90 8.98 12.07
N ASP A 88 7.71 8.86 11.02
CA ASP A 88 7.33 9.24 9.66
C ASP A 88 6.19 8.35 9.13
N ASP A 89 6.24 7.05 9.38
CA ASP A 89 5.14 6.11 9.05
C ASP A 89 3.84 6.54 9.75
N PHE A 90 3.93 6.99 11.01
CA PHE A 90 2.80 7.53 11.76
C PHE A 90 2.24 8.81 11.14
N ALA A 91 3.09 9.79 10.83
CA ALA A 91 2.68 11.06 10.24
C ALA A 91 2.01 10.84 8.87
N ASN A 92 2.53 9.93 8.05
CA ASN A 92 1.96 9.61 6.74
C ASN A 92 0.56 8.97 6.83
N ILE A 93 0.28 8.25 7.91
CA ILE A 93 -1.05 7.67 8.16
C ILE A 93 -2.01 8.71 8.72
N ASP A 94 -1.54 9.59 9.62
CA ASP A 94 -2.37 10.60 10.28
C ASP A 94 -2.79 11.73 9.32
N VAL A 95 -1.87 12.20 8.47
CA VAL A 95 -2.11 13.22 7.42
C VAL A 95 -3.18 12.79 6.40
N ASN A 96 -3.47 11.50 6.32
CA ASN A 96 -4.37 10.91 5.34
C ASN A 96 -5.76 10.55 5.88
N LEU A 97 -6.02 10.81 7.17
CA LEU A 97 -7.29 10.46 7.84
C LEU A 97 -8.24 11.66 8.03
N GLU A 98 -7.75 12.91 7.96
CA GLU A 98 -8.62 14.10 8.01
C GLU A 98 -9.66 14.15 6.88
N ASP A 99 -9.40 13.49 5.74
CA ASP A 99 -10.33 13.40 4.61
C ASP A 99 -11.32 12.22 4.71
N SER A 100 -11.04 11.23 5.58
CA SER A 100 -11.90 10.07 5.83
C SER A 100 -12.91 10.31 6.95
N ASP A 101 -12.62 11.23 7.88
CA ASP A 101 -13.48 11.50 9.03
C ASP A 101 -14.70 12.37 8.66
N LYS A 102 -14.73 12.93 7.44
CA LYS A 102 -15.90 13.65 6.90
C LYS A 102 -16.98 12.73 6.32
N ALA A 103 -16.75 11.42 6.26
CA ALA A 103 -17.74 10.45 5.77
C ALA A 103 -18.58 9.80 6.89
N LEU A 104 -18.33 10.16 8.15
CA LEU A 104 -19.08 9.71 9.33
C LEU A 104 -19.73 10.88 10.07
N HIS A 105 -20.43 11.75 9.35
CA HIS A 105 -21.31 12.74 9.96
C HIS A 105 -22.64 12.91 9.22
#